data_AF-A0AAJ0MU58-F1
#
_entry.id   AF-A0AAJ0MU58-F1
#
_cell.length_a   1.000
_cell.length_b   1.000
_cell.length_c   1.000
_cell.angle_alpha   90.00
_cell.angle_beta   90.00
_cell.angle_gamma   90.00
#
_symmetry.space_group_name_H-M   'P 1'
#
loop_
_entity.id
_entity.type
_entity.pdbx_description
1 polymer ?
#
loop_
_entity_poly.entity_id
_entity_poly.type
_entity_poly.pdbx_seq_one_letter_code
_entity_poly.pdbx_strand_id
1 'polypeptide(L)'
;MKWQTLVFNLLSSTTLASPVYVEPSAPSPVYTLRISGGGPDLDAHYLSAPGSIIGVFPDTDNNPIKFYAVPNKGTGLVELHNWAGISYPGSPNTSKTKAIALVGNARTGLMDLTSVEDPAVICGDSDGLNCEWTSFTLNQGAPIEGKPANTVSYAEPGRWVAFKSSKAERGGWVVRWKYPQATTTQDFVPVDLVYEPIFTIADTAKS
;
A
#
# COMPACT_ATOMS: atom_id res chain seq x y z
N MET A 1 -74.30 -18.28 37.45
CA MET A 1 -74.18 -17.22 36.42
C MET A 1 -72.89 -17.47 35.64
N LYS A 2 -72.98 -17.56 34.31
CA LYS A 2 -71.91 -17.98 33.38
C LYS A 2 -71.15 -16.74 32.90
N TRP A 3 -69.82 -16.69 33.02
CA TRP A 3 -68.96 -15.78 32.26
C TRP A 3 -67.98 -16.62 31.44
N GLN A 4 -67.99 -16.39 30.13
CA GLN A 4 -67.13 -17.03 29.13
C GLN A 4 -65.80 -16.29 29.06
N THR A 5 -64.69 -17.02 29.11
CA THR A 5 -63.35 -16.46 28.91
C THR A 5 -62.84 -16.89 27.54
N LEU A 6 -62.70 -15.92 26.65
CA LEU A 6 -62.15 -16.07 25.30
C LEU A 6 -60.62 -16.10 25.42
N VAL A 7 -59.96 -17.20 25.04
CA VAL A 7 -58.49 -17.31 25.01
C VAL A 7 -58.01 -17.01 23.58
N PHE A 8 -57.34 -15.88 23.40
CA PHE A 8 -56.61 -15.55 22.17
C PHE A 8 -55.25 -16.27 22.18
N ASN A 9 -55.06 -17.22 21.28
CA ASN A 9 -53.74 -17.81 21.01
C ASN A 9 -53.00 -16.93 19.98
N LEU A 10 -51.99 -16.19 20.44
CA LEU A 10 -51.00 -15.54 19.58
C LEU A 10 -49.84 -16.53 19.36
N LEU A 11 -49.78 -17.12 18.16
CA LEU A 11 -48.62 -17.87 17.69
C LEU A 11 -47.57 -16.89 17.19
N SER A 12 -46.59 -16.56 18.04
CA SER A 12 -45.43 -15.75 17.65
C SER A 12 -44.48 -16.60 16.81
N SER A 13 -44.43 -16.34 15.50
CA SER A 13 -43.46 -16.91 14.58
C SER A 13 -42.05 -16.42 14.93
N THR A 14 -41.19 -17.33 15.40
CA THR A 14 -39.76 -17.08 15.52
C THR A 14 -39.13 -17.17 14.14
N THR A 15 -38.92 -16.03 13.49
CA THR A 15 -38.05 -15.94 12.32
C THR A 15 -36.62 -16.17 12.78
N LEU A 16 -36.09 -17.37 12.54
CA LEU A 16 -34.66 -17.64 12.65
C LEU A 16 -33.97 -16.84 11.53
N ALA A 17 -33.59 -15.60 11.83
CA ALA A 17 -32.59 -14.89 11.05
C ALA A 17 -31.30 -15.72 11.18
N SER A 18 -31.02 -16.52 10.15
CA SER A 18 -29.77 -17.26 10.07
C SER A 18 -28.65 -16.22 10.05
N PRO A 19 -27.65 -16.29 10.94
CA PRO A 19 -26.55 -15.34 10.92
C PRO A 19 -25.90 -15.40 9.54
N VAL A 20 -25.71 -14.24 8.92
CA VAL A 20 -24.94 -14.12 7.69
C VAL A 20 -23.53 -14.58 8.02
N TYR A 21 -23.13 -15.74 7.49
CA TYR A 21 -21.75 -16.18 7.56
C TYR A 21 -20.93 -15.20 6.72
N VAL A 22 -20.22 -14.30 7.41
CA VAL A 22 -19.16 -13.52 6.82
C VAL A 22 -17.92 -14.40 6.88
N GLU A 23 -17.45 -14.85 5.73
CA GLU A 23 -16.16 -15.55 5.64
C GLU A 23 -15.08 -14.62 6.26
N PRO A 24 -14.34 -15.07 7.28
CA PRO A 24 -13.29 -14.26 7.88
C PRO A 24 -12.30 -13.87 6.78
N SER A 25 -12.05 -12.57 6.63
CA SER A 25 -11.04 -12.11 5.68
C SER A 25 -9.69 -12.70 6.08
N ALA A 26 -8.99 -13.34 5.12
CA ALA A 26 -7.69 -13.92 5.38
C ALA A 26 -6.74 -12.87 6.01
N PRO A 27 -5.95 -13.25 7.01
CA PRO A 27 -5.11 -12.31 7.73
C PRO A 27 -4.12 -11.68 6.74
N SER A 28 -4.08 -10.34 6.71
CA SER A 28 -3.28 -9.61 5.72
C SER A 28 -1.86 -9.37 6.26
N PRO A 29 -0.82 -9.89 5.59
CA PRO A 29 0.57 -9.62 5.98
C PRO A 29 0.89 -8.14 5.81
N VAL A 30 1.65 -7.62 6.77
CA VAL A 30 2.24 -6.28 6.74
C VAL A 30 3.71 -6.43 6.41
N TYR A 31 4.14 -5.62 5.46
CA TYR A 31 5.48 -5.64 4.88
C TYR A 31 6.18 -4.30 5.11
N THR A 32 7.50 -4.31 4.97
CA THR A 32 8.31 -3.10 4.76
C THR A 32 8.95 -3.12 3.37
N LEU A 33 9.46 -1.97 2.92
CA LEU A 33 10.17 -1.82 1.64
C LEU A 33 11.61 -1.45 1.87
N ARG A 34 12.51 -2.11 1.13
CA ARG A 34 13.96 -1.88 1.14
C ARG A 34 14.47 -1.73 -0.29
N ILE A 35 15.52 -0.95 -0.47
CA ILE A 35 16.26 -0.88 -1.73
C ILE A 35 17.20 -2.07 -1.86
N SER A 36 17.29 -2.63 -3.06
CA SER A 36 18.38 -3.52 -3.44
C SER A 36 19.15 -2.95 -4.63
N GLY A 37 20.48 -3.00 -4.54
CA GLY A 37 21.40 -2.45 -5.53
C GLY A 37 21.66 -0.95 -5.37
N GLY A 38 22.36 -0.39 -6.35
CA GLY A 38 22.64 1.04 -6.41
C GLY A 38 23.82 1.56 -5.57
N GLY A 39 24.62 0.66 -5.00
CA GLY A 39 25.81 1.00 -4.23
C GLY A 39 25.55 1.12 -2.72
N PRO A 40 26.59 1.36 -1.90
CA PRO A 40 26.51 1.26 -0.45
C PRO A 40 25.59 2.32 0.20
N ASP A 41 25.36 3.44 -0.47
CA ASP A 41 24.49 4.53 0.04
C ASP A 41 22.98 4.22 -0.15
N LEU A 42 22.64 3.12 -0.82
CA LEU A 42 21.29 2.76 -1.24
C LEU A 42 20.96 1.31 -0.88
N ASP A 43 21.87 0.39 -1.20
CA ASP A 43 21.64 -1.04 -1.03
C ASP A 43 21.35 -1.37 0.44
N ALA A 44 20.30 -2.14 0.64
CA ALA A 44 19.80 -2.52 1.95
C ALA A 44 19.28 -1.43 2.89
N HIS A 45 19.08 -0.21 2.40
CA HIS A 45 18.37 0.81 3.17
C HIS A 45 16.85 0.70 3.01
N TYR A 46 16.13 0.83 4.12
CA TYR A 46 14.68 0.85 4.13
C TYR A 46 14.13 2.16 3.58
N LEU A 47 12.98 2.06 2.89
CA LEU A 47 12.26 3.23 2.42
C LEU A 47 11.45 3.85 3.55
N SER A 48 11.42 5.18 3.59
CA SER A 48 10.58 5.97 4.47
C SER A 48 9.87 7.07 3.67
N ALA A 49 8.93 7.77 4.32
CA ALA A 49 8.17 8.85 3.70
C ALA A 49 8.07 10.09 4.61
N PRO A 50 9.17 10.84 4.81
CA PRO A 50 9.08 12.15 5.46
C PRO A 50 8.15 13.06 4.64
N GLY A 51 6.98 13.36 5.19
CA GLY A 51 5.89 14.00 4.47
C GLY A 51 5.13 12.99 3.60
N SER A 52 5.39 13.02 2.28
CA SER A 52 4.71 12.14 1.31
C SER A 52 5.65 11.47 0.31
N ILE A 53 6.84 12.01 0.05
CA ILE A 53 7.76 11.45 -0.96
C ILE A 53 8.49 10.25 -0.35
N ILE A 54 8.52 9.14 -1.10
CA ILE A 54 9.14 7.89 -0.66
C ILE A 54 10.58 7.79 -1.15
N GLY A 55 11.47 7.39 -0.24
CA GLY A 55 12.90 7.37 -0.50
C GLY A 55 13.74 6.80 0.64
N VAL A 56 15.05 6.87 0.50
CA VAL A 56 16.02 6.58 1.57
C VAL A 56 16.48 7.90 2.18
N PHE A 57 16.24 8.09 3.47
CA PHE A 57 16.49 9.36 4.15
C PHE A 57 17.15 9.13 5.52
N PRO A 58 18.39 9.61 5.74
CA PRO A 58 19.22 9.25 6.90
C PRO A 58 18.58 9.47 8.27
N ASP A 59 17.78 10.52 8.44
CA ASP A 59 17.17 10.87 9.73
C ASP A 59 15.87 10.09 10.02
N THR A 60 15.45 9.22 9.10
CA THR A 60 14.19 8.46 9.20
C THR A 60 14.34 6.95 9.02
N ASP A 61 15.58 6.45 8.97
CA ASP A 61 15.89 5.03 8.80
C ASP A 61 15.23 4.15 9.89
N ASN A 62 14.94 4.72 11.06
CA ASN A 62 14.25 4.05 12.17
C ASN A 62 12.72 3.99 12.03
N ASN A 63 12.14 4.60 11.00
CA ASN A 63 10.69 4.58 10.76
C ASN A 63 10.39 4.18 9.31
N PRO A 64 10.68 2.92 8.96
CA PRO A 64 10.44 2.43 7.61
C PRO A 64 8.95 2.44 7.28
N ILE A 65 8.63 2.66 6.01
CA ILE A 65 7.27 2.49 5.51
C ILE A 65 6.82 1.06 5.78
N LYS A 66 5.57 0.93 6.22
CA LYS A 66 4.89 -0.33 6.44
C LYS A 66 3.65 -0.33 5.60
N PHE A 67 3.36 -1.43 4.92
CA PHE A 67 2.19 -1.52 4.06
C PHE A 67 1.56 -2.91 4.08
N TYR A 68 0.30 -2.99 3.71
CA TYR A 68 -0.39 -4.23 3.36
C TYR A 68 -0.92 -4.13 1.93
N ALA A 69 -1.01 -5.27 1.26
CA ALA A 69 -1.51 -5.32 -0.11
C ALA A 69 -3.01 -5.58 -0.13
N VAL A 70 -3.75 -4.81 -0.93
CA VAL A 70 -5.16 -5.06 -1.23
C VAL A 70 -5.25 -5.54 -2.69
N PRO A 71 -5.53 -6.83 -2.94
CA PRO A 71 -5.57 -7.36 -4.29
C PRO A 71 -6.84 -6.95 -5.02
N ASN A 72 -6.68 -6.50 -6.27
CA ASN A 72 -7.77 -6.33 -7.20
C ASN A 72 -8.05 -7.65 -7.92
N LYS A 73 -9.15 -8.32 -7.56
CA LYS A 73 -9.53 -9.63 -8.13
C LYS A 73 -9.79 -9.60 -9.63
N GLY A 74 -10.09 -8.43 -10.21
CA GLY A 74 -10.38 -8.30 -11.64
C GLY A 74 -9.12 -8.20 -12.52
N THR A 75 -8.04 -7.60 -11.99
CA THR A 75 -6.81 -7.35 -12.75
C THR A 75 -5.63 -8.22 -12.32
N GLY A 76 -5.68 -8.80 -11.11
CA GLY A 76 -4.55 -9.48 -10.49
C GLY A 76 -3.46 -8.54 -9.97
N LEU A 77 -3.67 -7.22 -10.08
CA LEU A 77 -2.77 -6.19 -9.54
C LEU A 77 -3.14 -5.88 -8.08
N VAL A 78 -2.27 -5.15 -7.39
CA VAL A 78 -2.48 -4.80 -5.99
C VAL A 78 -2.38 -3.29 -5.76
N GLU A 79 -3.14 -2.84 -4.78
CA GLU A 79 -2.96 -1.55 -4.11
C GLU A 79 -2.06 -1.75 -2.89
N LEU A 80 -1.17 -0.80 -2.60
CA LEU A 80 -0.26 -0.87 -1.47
C LEU A 80 -0.67 0.15 -0.41
N HIS A 81 -1.42 -0.27 0.60
CA HIS A 81 -1.96 0.62 1.63
C HIS A 81 -0.99 0.72 2.80
N ASN A 82 -0.68 1.95 3.23
CA ASN A 82 0.17 2.19 4.37
C ASN A 82 -0.48 1.67 5.65
N TRP A 83 0.33 0.99 6.45
CA TRP A 83 -0.06 0.49 7.76
C TRP A 83 0.30 1.53 8.84
N ALA A 84 -0.72 2.12 9.45
CA ALA A 84 -0.56 3.08 10.55
C ALA A 84 -0.67 2.44 11.95
N GLY A 85 -0.81 1.12 12.05
CA GLY A 85 -1.13 0.45 13.31
C GLY A 85 -2.62 0.20 13.50
N ILE A 86 -2.97 -0.42 14.64
CA ILE A 86 -4.35 -0.58 15.06
C ILE A 86 -4.72 0.65 15.89
N SER A 87 -5.52 1.55 15.32
CA SER A 87 -6.24 2.55 16.12
C SER A 87 -7.29 1.80 16.95
N TYR A 88 -7.19 1.85 18.27
CA TYR A 88 -8.08 1.31 19.31
C TYR A 88 -9.29 0.43 18.87
N PRO A 89 -9.50 -0.74 19.51
CA PRO A 89 -10.63 -1.61 19.18
C PRO A 89 -11.97 -0.89 19.40
N GLY A 90 -12.79 -0.79 18.34
CA GLY A 90 -14.13 -0.20 18.37
C GLY A 90 -14.26 1.19 17.77
N SER A 91 -13.17 1.80 17.29
CA SER A 91 -13.26 3.00 16.44
C SER A 91 -13.27 2.56 14.96
N PRO A 92 -14.29 2.93 14.15
CA PRO A 92 -14.14 2.79 12.71
C PRO A 92 -12.95 3.65 12.31
N ASN A 93 -11.94 3.07 11.67
CA ASN A 93 -10.88 3.83 11.02
C ASN A 93 -11.52 4.76 9.98
N THR A 94 -11.91 5.95 10.38
CA THR A 94 -12.24 7.08 9.49
C THR A 94 -10.98 7.87 9.15
N SER A 95 -9.79 7.38 9.56
CA SER A 95 -8.52 7.88 9.07
C SER A 95 -8.43 7.54 7.59
N LYS A 96 -8.42 8.57 6.73
CA LYS A 96 -8.24 8.44 5.28
C LYS A 96 -7.15 7.41 4.99
N THR A 97 -7.49 6.39 4.20
CA THR A 97 -6.56 5.33 3.84
C THR A 97 -5.39 5.96 3.08
N LYS A 98 -4.18 5.86 3.63
CA LYS A 98 -2.98 6.26 2.91
C LYS A 98 -2.53 5.09 2.04
N ALA A 99 -2.23 5.33 0.77
CA ALA A 99 -1.66 4.32 -0.12
C ALA A 99 -0.40 4.84 -0.81
N ILE A 100 0.45 3.91 -1.21
CA ILE A 100 1.60 4.19 -2.07
C ILE A 100 1.06 4.35 -3.49
N ALA A 101 1.45 5.44 -4.14
CA ALA A 101 1.05 5.82 -5.49
C ALA A 101 2.27 6.29 -6.29
N LEU A 102 2.14 6.23 -7.61
CA LEU A 102 2.99 6.92 -8.56
C LEU A 102 2.34 8.24 -8.93
N VAL A 103 2.98 9.36 -8.59
CA VAL A 103 2.48 10.70 -8.86
C VAL A 103 3.48 11.45 -9.72
N GLY A 104 3.07 12.04 -10.83
CA GLY A 104 3.99 12.77 -11.69
C GLY A 104 3.42 13.04 -13.06
N ASN A 105 4.29 13.19 -14.05
CA ASN A 105 3.87 13.43 -15.41
C ASN A 105 4.26 12.23 -16.28
N ALA A 106 3.28 11.40 -16.64
CA ALA A 106 3.54 10.22 -17.46
C ALA A 106 4.09 10.58 -18.85
N ARG A 107 3.84 11.81 -19.33
CA ARG A 107 4.38 12.30 -20.62
C ARG A 107 5.88 12.58 -20.54
N THR A 108 6.39 13.07 -19.40
CA THR A 108 7.85 13.19 -19.18
C THR A 108 8.47 11.84 -18.85
N GLY A 109 7.63 10.84 -18.51
CA GLY A 109 8.03 9.46 -18.26
C GLY A 109 8.66 9.24 -16.88
N LEU A 110 8.49 10.19 -15.94
CA LEU A 110 9.03 10.05 -14.60
C LEU A 110 7.95 10.31 -13.56
N MET A 111 7.75 9.32 -12.68
CA MET A 111 6.71 9.35 -11.64
C MET A 111 7.36 9.18 -10.27
N ASP A 112 7.03 10.06 -9.33
CA ASP A 112 7.49 9.98 -7.95
C ASP A 112 6.72 8.90 -7.17
N LEU A 113 7.45 8.05 -6.44
CA LEU A 113 6.83 7.13 -5.48
C LEU A 113 6.40 7.93 -4.25
N THR A 114 5.10 7.93 -3.97
CA THR A 114 4.49 8.87 -3.01
C THR A 114 3.47 8.16 -2.13
N SER A 115 3.46 8.47 -0.84
CA SER A 115 2.37 8.13 0.08
C SER A 115 1.26 9.18 -0.03
N VAL A 116 0.12 8.80 -0.59
CA VAL A 116 -1.06 9.65 -0.84
C VAL A 116 -2.17 9.31 0.14
N GLU A 117 -2.77 10.33 0.74
CA GLU A 117 -3.92 10.19 1.64
C GLU A 117 -5.22 10.24 0.84
N ASP A 118 -6.09 9.25 0.99
CA ASP A 118 -7.32 9.12 0.19
C ASP A 118 -7.04 9.19 -1.33
N PRO A 119 -6.32 8.20 -1.87
CA PRO A 119 -5.87 8.22 -3.26
C PRO A 119 -7.04 8.22 -4.26
N ALA A 120 -8.22 7.74 -3.88
CA ALA A 120 -9.40 7.77 -4.74
C ALA A 120 -9.85 9.21 -5.04
N VAL A 121 -9.76 10.10 -4.03
CA VAL A 121 -10.07 11.54 -4.20
C VAL A 121 -8.89 12.24 -4.88
N ILE A 122 -7.68 12.11 -4.33
CA ILE A 122 -6.51 12.88 -4.81
C ILE A 122 -6.12 12.51 -6.24
N CYS A 123 -6.14 11.22 -6.59
CA CYS A 123 -5.81 10.82 -7.96
C CYS A 123 -6.94 11.10 -8.96
N GLY A 124 -8.20 11.17 -8.49
CA GLY A 124 -9.37 11.48 -9.31
C GLY A 124 -9.43 12.95 -9.77
N ASP A 125 -8.91 13.87 -8.95
CA ASP A 125 -8.94 15.33 -9.18
C ASP A 125 -7.61 15.90 -9.72
N SER A 126 -6.77 15.07 -10.34
CA SER A 126 -5.41 15.48 -10.70
C SER A 126 -5.38 16.44 -11.91
N ASP A 127 -5.06 17.72 -11.65
CA ASP A 127 -4.88 18.82 -12.64
C ASP A 127 -3.69 18.60 -13.59
N GLY A 128 -3.76 17.57 -14.45
CA GLY A 128 -2.75 17.27 -15.46
C GLY A 128 -1.52 16.51 -14.95
N LEU A 129 -1.51 16.09 -13.69
CA LEU A 129 -0.59 15.08 -13.17
C LEU A 129 -1.23 13.70 -13.30
N ASN A 130 -0.46 12.68 -13.66
CA ASN A 130 -0.88 11.29 -13.55
C ASN A 130 -0.71 10.86 -12.08
N CYS A 131 -1.70 10.13 -11.56
CA CYS A 131 -1.69 9.60 -10.20
C CYS A 131 -2.24 8.17 -10.24
N GLU A 132 -1.38 7.19 -9.99
CA GLU A 132 -1.67 5.77 -10.21
C GLU A 132 -1.30 4.95 -8.98
N TRP A 133 -2.25 4.22 -8.40
CA TRP A 133 -2.06 3.54 -7.11
C TRP A 133 -2.59 2.10 -7.06
N THR A 134 -3.27 1.65 -8.11
CA THR A 134 -3.98 0.37 -8.18
C THR A 134 -3.26 -0.70 -9.01
N SER A 135 -2.09 -0.36 -9.58
CA SER A 135 -1.44 -1.15 -10.62
C SER A 135 -0.04 -1.64 -10.24
N PHE A 136 0.16 -1.96 -8.96
CA PHE A 136 1.39 -2.59 -8.50
C PHE A 136 1.32 -4.12 -8.60
N THR A 137 2.49 -4.75 -8.59
CA THR A 137 2.64 -6.21 -8.50
C THR A 137 3.65 -6.54 -7.41
N LEU A 138 3.30 -7.50 -6.55
CA LEU A 138 4.24 -8.13 -5.62
C LEU A 138 4.72 -9.45 -6.23
N ASN A 139 5.95 -9.46 -6.72
CA ASN A 139 6.57 -10.62 -7.33
C ASN A 139 7.25 -11.46 -6.26
N GLN A 140 6.52 -12.45 -5.73
CA GLN A 140 7.08 -13.42 -4.81
C GLN A 140 7.98 -14.41 -5.57
N GLY A 141 9.16 -14.69 -5.04
CA GLY A 141 10.07 -15.64 -5.68
C GLY A 141 11.38 -15.82 -4.95
N ALA A 142 12.13 -16.84 -5.36
CA ALA A 142 13.52 -17.00 -4.96
C ALA A 142 14.40 -15.96 -5.67
N PRO A 143 15.49 -15.51 -5.04
CA PRO A 143 16.45 -14.68 -5.74
C PRO A 143 17.06 -15.50 -6.88
N ILE A 144 17.19 -14.87 -8.06
CA ILE A 144 17.94 -15.43 -9.19
C ILE A 144 19.15 -14.54 -9.43
N GLU A 145 20.16 -15.04 -10.13
CA GLU A 145 21.39 -14.28 -10.35
C GLU A 145 21.10 -12.88 -10.90
N GLY A 146 21.52 -11.85 -10.15
CA GLY A 146 21.29 -10.45 -10.50
C GLY A 146 19.89 -9.89 -10.25
N LYS A 147 18.96 -10.64 -9.60
CA LYS A 147 17.64 -10.12 -9.19
C LYS A 147 17.27 -10.57 -7.77
N PRO A 148 16.88 -9.63 -6.89
CA PRO A 148 16.47 -9.98 -5.54
C PRO A 148 15.13 -10.74 -5.53
N ALA A 149 14.90 -11.48 -4.44
CA ALA A 149 13.59 -12.05 -4.11
C ALA A 149 12.58 -10.95 -3.76
N ASN A 150 11.29 -11.28 -3.83
CA ASN A 150 10.19 -10.46 -3.31
C ASN A 150 10.24 -9.01 -3.78
N THR A 151 10.10 -8.79 -5.09
CA THR A 151 10.18 -7.44 -5.66
C THR A 151 8.83 -6.79 -5.83
N VAL A 152 8.79 -5.47 -5.73
CA VAL A 152 7.63 -4.66 -6.13
C VAL A 152 7.89 -4.12 -7.53
N SER A 153 6.91 -4.26 -8.42
CA SER A 153 6.93 -3.62 -9.74
C SER A 153 5.63 -2.86 -10.00
N TYR A 154 5.64 -2.06 -11.06
CA TYR A 154 4.46 -1.41 -11.60
C TYR A 154 4.08 -2.05 -12.94
N ALA A 155 2.79 -2.12 -13.24
CA ALA A 155 2.28 -2.88 -14.39
C ALA A 155 2.75 -2.34 -15.75
N GLU A 156 3.00 -1.04 -15.84
CA GLU A 156 3.48 -0.42 -17.07
C GLU A 156 4.99 -0.61 -17.30
N PRO A 157 5.49 -0.54 -18.54
CA PRO A 157 6.92 -0.63 -18.82
C PRO A 157 7.74 0.43 -18.09
N GLY A 158 8.88 0.02 -17.52
CA GLY A 158 9.79 0.94 -16.84
C GLY A 158 10.70 0.23 -15.86
N ARG A 159 11.30 1.02 -14.97
CA ARG A 159 12.13 0.51 -13.86
C ARG A 159 12.15 1.49 -12.71
N TRP A 160 12.46 0.99 -11.52
CA TRP A 160 12.78 1.84 -10.38
C TRP A 160 14.14 2.48 -10.53
N VAL A 161 14.21 3.75 -10.16
CA VAL A 161 15.45 4.53 -10.12
C VAL A 161 15.45 5.40 -8.87
N ALA A 162 16.64 5.64 -8.33
CA ALA A 162 16.87 6.56 -7.22
C ALA A 162 17.58 7.81 -7.70
N PHE A 163 17.09 8.99 -7.32
CA PHE A 163 17.74 10.28 -7.55
C PHE A 163 18.20 10.86 -6.23
N LYS A 164 19.40 11.42 -6.22
CA LYS A 164 19.88 12.15 -5.05
C LYS A 164 19.05 13.42 -4.88
N SER A 165 18.41 13.57 -3.73
CA SER A 165 17.56 14.72 -3.42
C SER A 165 18.38 15.83 -2.81
N SER A 166 18.37 16.99 -3.47
CA SER A 166 18.90 18.25 -2.91
C SER A 166 17.95 18.91 -1.91
N LYS A 167 16.70 18.42 -1.80
CA LYS A 167 15.65 18.98 -0.95
C LYS A 167 15.46 18.24 0.37
N ALA A 168 16.00 17.02 0.49
CA ALA A 168 16.08 16.35 1.78
C ALA A 168 17.19 17.02 2.59
N GLU A 169 16.85 17.57 3.76
CA GLU A 169 17.69 18.51 4.54
C GLU A 169 19.12 18.02 4.87
N ARG A 170 19.45 16.74 4.65
CA ARG A 170 20.80 16.16 4.84
C ARG A 170 21.29 15.24 3.71
N GLY A 171 20.68 15.31 2.54
CA GLY A 171 21.00 14.41 1.43
C GLY A 171 20.36 13.04 1.63
N GLY A 172 19.31 12.79 0.85
CA GLY A 172 18.65 11.49 0.78
C GLY A 172 18.42 11.12 -0.68
N TRP A 173 17.82 9.98 -0.92
CA TRP A 173 17.48 9.49 -2.24
C TRP A 173 15.98 9.39 -2.39
N VAL A 174 15.44 9.92 -3.48
CA VAL A 174 14.01 9.78 -3.82
C VAL A 174 13.85 8.68 -4.87
N VAL A 175 12.86 7.81 -4.66
CA VAL A 175 12.58 6.70 -5.56
C VAL A 175 11.52 7.11 -6.57
N ARG A 176 11.75 6.75 -7.83
CA ARG A 176 10.88 7.08 -8.96
C ARG A 176 10.70 5.89 -9.88
N TRP A 177 9.53 5.81 -10.51
CA TRP A 177 9.33 4.95 -11.68
C TRP A 177 9.75 5.71 -12.93
N LYS A 178 10.74 5.18 -13.64
CA LYS A 178 11.22 5.72 -14.92
C LYS A 178 10.70 4.88 -16.07
N TYR A 179 9.85 5.48 -16.89
CA TYR A 179 9.43 4.91 -18.16
C TYR A 179 10.58 4.93 -19.19
N PRO A 180 10.54 4.04 -20.20
CA PRO A 180 11.58 3.96 -21.23
C PRO A 180 11.81 5.27 -21.98
N GLN A 181 10.75 6.03 -22.27
CA GLN A 181 10.81 7.31 -23.01
C GLN A 181 11.34 8.49 -22.19
N ALA A 182 11.51 8.33 -20.88
CA ALA A 182 11.87 9.44 -20.01
C ALA A 182 13.30 9.92 -20.30
N THR A 183 13.44 11.21 -20.57
CA THR A 183 14.74 11.88 -20.70
C THR A 183 15.08 12.55 -19.37
N THR A 184 16.24 12.22 -18.80
CA THR A 184 16.69 12.72 -17.51
C THR A 184 18.00 13.48 -17.68
N THR A 185 18.08 14.70 -17.16
CA THR A 185 19.32 15.50 -17.13
C THR A 185 20.08 15.38 -15.81
N GLN A 186 19.48 14.74 -14.80
CA GLN A 186 20.08 14.48 -13.50
C GLN A 186 20.58 13.04 -13.44
N ASP A 187 21.69 12.82 -12.73
CA ASP A 187 22.22 11.50 -12.45
C ASP A 187 21.22 10.69 -11.61
N PHE A 188 21.04 9.42 -11.98
CA PHE A 188 20.19 8.47 -11.29
C PHE A 188 20.86 7.11 -11.21
N VAL A 189 20.40 6.32 -10.24
CA VAL A 189 20.88 4.97 -10.02
C VAL A 189 19.71 3.98 -10.19
N PRO A 190 19.80 2.99 -11.08
CA PRO A 190 18.83 1.90 -11.14
C PRO A 190 18.84 1.10 -9.83
N VAL A 191 17.65 0.77 -9.34
CA VAL A 191 17.46 0.04 -8.08
C VAL A 191 16.31 -0.96 -8.22
N ASP A 192 16.21 -1.91 -7.31
CA ASP A 192 15.03 -2.74 -7.11
C ASP A 192 14.36 -2.40 -5.77
N LEU A 193 13.03 -2.51 -5.72
CA LEU A 193 12.28 -2.41 -4.47
C LEU A 193 11.94 -3.81 -3.98
N VAL A 194 12.41 -4.14 -2.78
CA VAL A 194 12.22 -5.44 -2.14
C VAL A 194 11.26 -5.29 -0.98
N TYR A 195 10.27 -6.17 -0.89
CA TYR A 195 9.35 -6.21 0.25
C TYR A 195 9.70 -7.35 1.21
N GLU A 196 9.63 -7.05 2.51
CA GLU A 196 9.97 -7.99 3.58
C GLU A 196 8.80 -8.10 4.57
N PRO A 197 8.33 -9.32 4.91
CA PRO A 197 7.24 -9.49 5.85
C PRO A 197 7.67 -9.11 7.27
N ILE A 198 6.80 -8.39 7.99
CA ILE A 198 7.03 -7.98 9.38
C ILE A 198 6.15 -8.82 10.33
N PHE A 199 4.85 -8.84 10.08
CA PHE A 199 3.84 -9.60 10.86
C PHE A 199 2.57 -9.76 10.03
N THR A 200 1.59 -10.50 10.54
CA THR A 200 0.28 -10.67 9.90
C THR A 200 -0.82 -10.09 10.77
N ILE A 201 -1.74 -9.31 10.18
CA ILE A 201 -2.92 -8.81 10.87
C ILE A 201 -3.87 -9.99 11.06
N ALA A 202 -3.93 -10.54 12.27
CA ALA A 202 -4.93 -11.54 12.62
C ALA A 202 -6.31 -10.88 12.68
N ASP A 203 -7.32 -11.52 12.09
CA ASP A 203 -8.71 -11.09 12.25
C ASP A 203 -9.12 -11.31 13.71
N THR A 204 -9.25 -10.23 14.49
CA THR A 204 -9.90 -10.28 15.80
C THR A 204 -11.41 -10.42 15.57
N ALA A 205 -11.83 -11.60 15.10
CA ALA A 205 -13.20 -12.04 15.22
C ALA A 205 -13.51 -12.09 16.73
N LYS A 206 -14.26 -11.12 17.21
CA LYS A 206 -14.73 -11.03 18.60
C LYS A 206 -15.44 -12.35 18.95
N SER A 207 -14.91 -13.05 19.95
CA SER A 207 -15.59 -14.14 20.66
C SER A 207 -16.78 -13.62 21.45
#